data_AF-A0A6M1SLF1-F1
#
_entry.id   AF-A0A6M1SLF1-F1
#
_cell.length_a   1.000
_cell.length_b   1.000
_cell.length_c   1.000
_cell.angle_alpha   90.00
_cell.angle_beta   90.00
_cell.angle_gamma   90.00
#
_symmetry.space_group_name_H-M   'P 1'
#
loop_
_entity.id
_entity.type
_entity.pdbx_description
1 polymer ?
#
loop_
_entity_poly.entity_id
_entity_poly.type
_entity_poly.pdbx_seq_one_letter_code
_entity_poly.pdbx_strand_id
1 'polypeptide(L)'
;MVKAIQIGLGAWGFSWSKDVIPNVPSVEMVGYVDTSPEAQQRVQTELGIDPKLCYSSLEDAAHRAGAVLAICTLRTEAHYPVVKRCLELGLHVLVEKPFTTTIAQGKELVALAKAQNKLLMVSQNYRHQPAPIAAAKLVASGKFGPLSMVSIDFRRHGPSQGYRYWDMPDPLLADMSIHHFDLMRYVLGDEAKRLSARTWNPPGSPFQFDPTGVVTIEFAKGTMVTYRASWMSSQPVTPGPANGSWTALRAPSPGPPASFPRQARPRKAGAASARRRGRTGRARRNPIPGPHRHAVHHRPCYRNRRNPGRLQLRRRQSRLAGPRAGIDPFGLPRRRLGRGRRGHRLTHRT
;
A
#
# COMPACT_ATOMS: atom_id res chain seq x y z
N MET A 1 18.66 28.18 0.28
CA MET A 1 18.11 26.88 -0.18
C MET A 1 18.68 25.77 0.69
N VAL A 2 17.93 24.70 0.93
CA VAL A 2 18.40 23.52 1.66
C VAL A 2 19.06 22.57 0.67
N LYS A 3 20.36 22.31 0.84
CA LYS A 3 21.11 21.38 -0.01
C LYS A 3 20.82 19.94 0.39
N ALA A 4 20.33 19.13 -0.53
CA ALA A 4 19.91 17.77 -0.28
C ALA A 4 20.59 16.74 -1.19
N ILE A 5 20.82 15.55 -0.66
CA ILE A 5 21.05 14.34 -1.44
C ILE A 5 19.82 13.43 -1.38
N GLN A 6 19.53 12.75 -2.49
CA GLN A 6 18.53 11.69 -2.52
C GLN A 6 19.22 10.32 -2.54
N ILE A 7 18.79 9.40 -1.70
CA ILE A 7 19.35 8.05 -1.58
C ILE A 7 18.29 7.03 -1.96
N GLY A 8 18.58 6.22 -2.97
CA GLY A 8 17.66 5.28 -3.59
C GLY A 8 16.93 5.89 -4.78
N LEU A 9 17.23 5.42 -5.98
CA LEU A 9 16.69 5.85 -7.27
C LEU A 9 15.87 4.73 -7.95
N GLY A 10 15.42 3.75 -7.17
CA GLY A 10 14.46 2.74 -7.61
C GLY A 10 13.12 3.35 -8.06
N ALA A 11 12.11 2.54 -8.38
CA ALA A 11 10.86 3.03 -8.98
C ALA A 11 10.23 4.23 -8.26
N TRP A 12 10.14 4.19 -6.92
CA TRP A 12 9.63 5.32 -6.13
C TRP A 12 10.62 6.48 -6.03
N GLY A 13 11.91 6.21 -5.85
CA GLY A 13 12.95 7.24 -5.85
C GLY A 13 13.00 8.03 -7.16
N PHE A 14 12.88 7.36 -8.31
CA PHE A 14 12.77 8.01 -9.60
C PHE A 14 11.57 8.96 -9.69
N SER A 15 10.39 8.56 -9.18
CA SER A 15 9.21 9.45 -9.13
C SER A 15 9.43 10.63 -8.20
N TRP A 16 10.17 10.47 -7.10
CA TRP A 16 10.60 11.60 -6.27
C TRP A 16 11.45 12.60 -7.06
N SER A 17 12.46 12.12 -7.79
CA SER A 17 13.35 12.96 -8.60
C SER A 17 12.61 13.65 -9.75
N LYS A 18 11.60 12.99 -10.32
CA LYS A 18 10.84 13.49 -11.47
C LYS A 18 9.68 14.41 -11.10
N ASP A 19 8.87 14.00 -10.12
CA ASP A 19 7.53 14.56 -9.89
C ASP A 19 7.43 15.33 -8.57
N VAL A 20 8.29 15.07 -7.59
CA VAL A 20 8.19 15.68 -6.25
C VAL A 20 9.20 16.80 -6.08
N ILE A 21 10.49 16.47 -6.15
CA ILE A 21 11.59 17.39 -5.83
C ILE A 21 11.59 18.64 -6.72
N PRO A 22 11.35 18.57 -8.05
CA PRO A 22 11.32 19.77 -8.90
C PRO A 22 10.26 20.80 -8.51
N ASN A 23 9.23 20.37 -7.77
CA ASN A 23 8.15 21.24 -7.29
C ASN A 23 8.43 21.87 -5.92
N VAL A 24 9.64 21.71 -5.37
CA VAL A 24 10.04 22.24 -4.05
C VAL A 24 11.21 23.23 -4.20
N PRO A 25 10.93 24.52 -4.51
CA PRO A 25 11.97 25.50 -4.83
C PRO A 25 12.91 25.84 -3.67
N SER A 26 12.54 25.47 -2.44
CA SER A 26 13.40 25.64 -1.27
C SER A 26 14.51 24.58 -1.16
N VAL A 27 14.48 23.52 -1.97
CA VAL A 27 15.44 22.41 -1.96
C VAL A 27 16.32 22.49 -3.21
N GLU A 28 17.62 22.42 -2.99
CA GLU A 28 18.64 22.31 -4.05
C GLU A 28 19.20 20.89 -4.00
N MET A 29 19.05 20.12 -5.08
CA MET A 29 19.63 18.78 -5.17
C MET A 29 21.10 18.88 -5.54
N VAL A 30 21.95 18.44 -4.61
CA VAL A 30 23.41 18.42 -4.79
C VAL A 30 23.95 16.99 -4.97
N GLY A 31 23.10 15.98 -4.87
CA GLY A 31 23.50 14.60 -5.16
C GLY A 31 22.35 13.60 -5.25
N TYR A 32 22.55 12.56 -6.05
CA TYR A 32 21.68 11.42 -6.24
C TYR A 32 22.50 10.14 -6.04
N VAL A 33 22.08 9.31 -5.10
CA VAL A 33 22.85 8.17 -4.59
C VAL A 33 22.09 6.88 -4.85
N ASP A 34 22.70 5.97 -5.61
CA ASP A 34 22.21 4.59 -5.76
C ASP A 34 23.38 3.67 -6.10
N THR A 35 23.38 2.44 -5.60
CA THR A 35 24.41 1.44 -5.93
C THR A 35 24.20 0.81 -7.31
N SER A 36 23.00 0.90 -7.89
CA SER A 36 22.67 0.39 -9.23
C SER A 36 23.10 1.40 -10.30
N PRO A 37 24.02 1.01 -11.20
CA PRO A 37 24.37 1.83 -12.36
C PRO A 37 23.18 2.08 -13.27
N GLU A 38 22.25 1.13 -13.39
CA GLU A 38 21.05 1.28 -14.20
C GLU A 38 20.13 2.38 -13.66
N ALA A 39 19.97 2.46 -12.34
CA ALA A 39 19.17 3.50 -11.71
C ALA A 39 19.78 4.91 -11.89
N GLN A 40 21.11 5.03 -11.77
CA GLN A 40 21.82 6.28 -12.05
C GLN A 40 21.71 6.68 -13.53
N GLN A 41 21.94 5.74 -14.45
CA GLN A 41 21.83 5.98 -15.89
C GLN A 41 20.41 6.41 -16.27
N ARG A 42 19.40 5.83 -15.63
CA ARG A 42 18.00 6.18 -15.88
C ARG A 42 17.70 7.63 -15.55
N VAL A 43 18.15 8.14 -14.39
CA VAL A 43 17.91 9.54 -14.04
C VAL A 43 18.71 10.51 -14.90
N GLN A 44 19.92 10.12 -15.34
CA GLN A 44 20.71 10.93 -16.29
C GLN A 44 20.02 11.02 -17.65
N THR A 45 19.55 9.90 -18.18
CA THR A 45 18.96 9.83 -19.53
C THR A 45 17.54 10.37 -19.60
N GLU A 46 16.67 10.03 -18.63
CA GLU A 46 15.27 10.45 -18.65
C GLU A 46 15.03 11.84 -18.03
N LEU A 47 15.87 12.28 -17.08
CA LEU A 47 15.67 13.54 -16.36
C LEU A 47 16.78 14.58 -16.64
N GLY A 48 17.83 14.22 -17.37
CA GLY A 48 18.92 15.14 -17.71
C GLY A 48 19.82 15.53 -16.54
N ILE A 49 19.87 14.72 -15.48
CA ILE A 49 20.70 14.98 -14.31
C ILE A 49 22.18 14.86 -14.69
N ASP A 50 23.01 15.85 -14.31
CA ASP A 50 24.45 15.84 -14.57
C ASP A 50 25.10 14.62 -13.88
N PRO A 51 25.86 13.78 -14.60
CA PRO A 51 26.60 12.65 -14.02
C PRO A 51 27.47 13.01 -12.81
N LYS A 52 27.95 14.25 -12.69
CA LYS A 52 28.73 14.73 -11.54
C LYS A 52 27.93 14.77 -10.23
N LEU A 53 26.61 14.80 -10.31
CA LEU A 53 25.71 14.73 -9.17
C LEU A 53 25.33 13.28 -8.82
N CYS A 54 25.74 12.29 -9.60
CA CYS A 54 25.47 10.88 -9.31
C CYS A 54 26.61 10.26 -8.49
N TYR A 55 26.25 9.58 -7.41
CA TYR A 55 27.20 8.94 -6.49
C TYR A 55 26.80 7.47 -6.27
N SER A 56 27.79 6.58 -6.23
CA SER A 56 27.58 5.15 -5.94
C SER A 56 27.70 4.80 -4.46
N SER A 57 28.11 5.76 -3.62
CA SER A 57 28.22 5.60 -2.16
C SER A 57 27.62 6.80 -1.43
N LEU A 58 27.05 6.54 -0.24
CA LEU A 58 26.53 7.60 0.63
C LEU A 58 27.68 8.46 1.16
N GLU A 59 28.79 7.84 1.53
CA GLU A 59 29.97 8.50 2.06
C GLU A 59 30.52 9.54 1.08
N ASP A 60 30.71 9.17 -0.20
CA ASP A 60 31.21 10.11 -1.20
C ASP A 60 30.25 11.28 -1.39
N ALA A 61 28.94 11.01 -1.44
CA ALA A 61 27.93 12.03 -1.60
C ALA A 61 27.92 12.99 -0.40
N ALA A 62 27.95 12.47 0.83
CA ALA A 62 27.94 13.27 2.05
C ALA A 62 29.19 14.16 2.16
N HIS A 63 30.37 13.65 1.79
CA HIS A 63 31.61 14.41 1.89
C HIS A 63 31.84 15.39 0.74
N ARG A 64 31.35 15.09 -0.48
CA ARG A 64 31.69 15.87 -1.69
C ARG A 64 30.56 16.80 -2.15
N ALA A 65 29.30 16.50 -1.84
CA ALA A 65 28.16 17.28 -2.32
C ALA A 65 27.84 18.51 -1.44
N GLY A 66 28.34 18.55 -0.20
CA GLY A 66 28.01 19.62 0.75
C GLY A 66 26.53 19.65 1.15
N ALA A 67 25.88 18.49 1.17
CA ALA A 67 24.48 18.37 1.57
C ALA A 67 24.29 18.50 3.08
N VAL A 68 23.11 18.98 3.47
CA VAL A 68 22.67 19.04 4.87
C VAL A 68 21.45 18.15 5.14
N LEU A 69 20.78 17.68 4.08
CA LEU A 69 19.59 16.82 4.14
C LEU A 69 19.79 15.56 3.28
N ALA A 70 19.45 14.40 3.83
CA ALA A 70 19.29 13.15 3.11
C ALA A 70 17.81 12.82 2.94
N ILE A 71 17.39 12.58 1.69
CA ILE A 71 16.06 12.10 1.33
C ILE A 71 16.18 10.61 0.98
N CYS A 72 15.77 9.74 1.89
CA CYS A 72 15.90 8.29 1.75
C CYS A 72 14.65 7.67 1.14
N THR A 73 14.69 7.34 -0.15
CA THR A 73 13.63 6.69 -0.93
C THR A 73 13.99 5.25 -1.26
N LEU A 74 14.22 4.46 -0.21
CA LEU A 74 14.78 3.11 -0.25
C LEU A 74 13.70 2.05 -0.03
N ARG A 75 14.10 0.77 -0.05
CA ARG A 75 13.28 -0.31 0.51
C ARG A 75 13.39 -0.31 2.03
N THR A 76 12.33 -0.71 2.72
CA THR A 76 12.20 -0.67 4.19
C THR A 76 13.38 -1.32 4.91
N GLU A 77 13.90 -2.43 4.39
CA GLU A 77 15.02 -3.17 5.00
C GLU A 77 16.31 -2.35 5.02
N ALA A 78 16.48 -1.43 4.07
CA ALA A 78 17.63 -0.54 3.98
C ALA A 78 17.45 0.75 4.79
N HIS A 79 16.25 1.07 5.27
CA HIS A 79 16.00 2.32 6.01
C HIS A 79 16.87 2.41 7.26
N TYR A 80 16.88 1.38 8.11
CA TYR A 80 17.64 1.43 9.36
C TYR A 80 19.14 1.70 9.17
N PRO A 81 19.91 0.86 8.44
CA PRO A 81 21.35 1.08 8.32
C PRO A 81 21.68 2.40 7.61
N VAL A 82 20.93 2.78 6.57
CA VAL A 82 21.22 4.00 5.81
C VAL A 82 20.85 5.27 6.59
N VAL A 83 19.68 5.30 7.23
CA VAL A 83 19.27 6.45 8.06
C VAL A 83 20.22 6.64 9.23
N LYS A 84 20.61 5.54 9.91
CA LYS A 84 21.61 5.58 10.98
C LYS A 84 22.89 6.25 10.48
N ARG A 85 23.40 5.79 9.33
CA ARG A 85 24.63 6.32 8.73
C ARG A 85 24.50 7.80 8.34
N CYS A 86 23.37 8.22 7.78
CA CYS A 86 23.12 9.63 7.46
C CYS A 86 23.16 10.52 8.71
N LEU A 87 22.57 10.07 9.82
CA LEU A 87 22.59 10.79 11.09
C LEU A 87 24.01 10.88 11.68
N GLU A 88 24.79 9.80 11.61
CA GLU A 88 26.20 9.77 12.02
C GLU A 88 27.09 10.70 11.17
N LEU A 89 26.74 10.89 9.89
CA LEU A 89 27.36 11.86 9.00
C LEU A 89 26.87 13.30 9.22
N GLY A 90 25.98 13.51 10.20
CA GLY A 90 25.48 14.84 10.57
C GLY A 90 24.42 15.40 9.63
N LEU A 91 23.75 14.57 8.84
CA LEU A 91 22.66 14.99 7.95
C LEU A 91 21.31 15.00 8.68
N HIS A 92 20.46 15.97 8.33
CA HIS A 92 19.02 15.83 8.56
C HIS A 92 18.48 14.71 7.65
N VAL A 93 17.42 14.02 8.06
CA VAL A 93 16.90 12.88 7.30
C VAL A 93 15.39 12.95 7.12
N LEU A 94 14.95 12.84 5.87
CA LEU A 94 13.58 12.51 5.48
C LEU A 94 13.58 11.09 4.90
N VAL A 95 12.88 10.15 5.52
CA VAL A 95 12.85 8.75 5.10
C VAL A 95 11.46 8.32 4.67
N GLU A 96 11.36 7.53 3.61
CA GLU A 96 10.10 6.93 3.17
C GLU A 96 9.48 6.02 4.22
N LYS A 97 8.17 5.80 4.09
CA LYS A 97 7.42 4.83 4.90
C LYS A 97 7.53 3.43 4.28
N PRO A 98 7.40 2.34 5.05
CA PRO A 98 7.41 2.26 6.52
C PRO A 98 8.76 2.67 7.12
N PHE A 99 8.77 3.19 8.35
CA PHE A 99 9.98 3.77 8.94
C PHE A 99 11.14 2.77 9.10
N THR A 100 10.89 1.62 9.73
CA THR A 100 11.86 0.53 9.96
C THR A 100 11.12 -0.81 9.99
N THR A 101 11.85 -1.93 9.90
CA THR A 101 11.25 -3.27 9.99
C THR A 101 10.91 -3.69 11.42
N THR A 102 11.53 -3.05 12.42
CA THR A 102 11.24 -3.29 13.84
C THR A 102 11.08 -2.00 14.63
N ILE A 103 10.31 -2.05 15.72
CA ILE A 103 10.12 -0.92 16.65
C ILE A 103 11.44 -0.56 17.33
N ALA A 104 12.28 -1.54 17.68
CA ALA A 104 13.56 -1.33 18.35
C ALA A 104 14.50 -0.46 17.50
N GLN A 105 14.64 -0.79 16.21
CA GLN A 105 15.40 0.03 15.25
C GLN A 105 14.85 1.46 15.16
N GLY A 106 13.53 1.62 15.07
CA GLY A 106 12.91 2.95 15.02
C GLY A 106 13.20 3.79 16.27
N LYS A 107 13.13 3.18 17.46
CA LYS A 107 13.48 3.84 18.73
C LYS A 107 14.95 4.27 18.77
N GLU A 108 15.86 3.42 18.31
CA GLU A 108 17.29 3.73 18.24
C GLU A 108 17.54 4.93 17.32
N LEU A 109 16.96 4.95 16.12
CA LEU A 109 17.13 6.08 15.18
C LEU A 109 16.58 7.39 15.75
N VAL A 110 15.43 7.36 16.44
CA VAL A 110 14.87 8.54 17.10
C VAL A 110 15.79 9.04 18.22
N ALA A 111 16.37 8.13 19.01
CA ALA A 111 17.33 8.49 20.05
C ALA A 111 18.63 9.07 19.45
N LEU A 112 19.14 8.46 18.39
CA LEU A 112 20.34 8.92 17.68
C LEU A 112 20.12 10.31 17.07
N ALA A 113 18.99 10.54 16.39
CA ALA A 113 18.68 11.84 15.80
C ALA A 113 18.65 12.95 16.86
N LYS A 114 18.08 12.66 18.05
CA LYS A 114 18.11 13.59 19.18
C LYS A 114 19.54 13.84 19.68
N ALA A 115 20.34 12.79 19.84
CA ALA A 115 21.72 12.90 20.31
C ALA A 115 22.61 13.71 19.34
N GLN A 116 22.39 13.58 18.04
CA GLN A 116 23.11 14.32 16.99
C GLN A 116 22.53 15.72 16.71
N ASN A 117 21.46 16.11 17.41
CA ASN A 117 20.70 17.33 17.14
C ASN A 117 20.29 17.45 15.66
N LYS A 118 19.75 16.36 15.10
CA LYS A 118 19.27 16.27 13.71
C LYS A 118 17.77 16.05 13.65
N LEU A 119 17.20 16.54 12.56
CA LEU A 119 15.80 16.29 12.23
C LEU A 119 15.70 14.92 11.58
N LEU A 120 14.76 14.11 12.06
CA LEU A 120 14.40 12.83 11.46
C LEU A 120 12.89 12.82 11.24
N MET A 121 12.50 12.74 9.97
CA MET A 121 11.10 12.76 9.56
C MET A 121 10.77 11.54 8.72
N VAL A 122 9.63 10.93 8.99
CA VAL A 122 9.05 9.87 8.14
C VAL A 122 8.09 10.51 7.15
N SER A 123 8.19 10.15 5.89
CA SER A 123 7.31 10.58 4.79
C SER A 123 5.93 9.95 4.92
N GLN A 124 5.12 10.44 5.86
CA GLN A 124 3.68 10.15 5.96
C GLN A 124 2.89 11.15 5.13
N ASN A 125 3.06 11.05 3.80
CA ASN A 125 2.59 12.04 2.84
C ASN A 125 1.08 12.34 2.91
N TYR A 126 0.24 11.39 3.36
CA TYR A 126 -1.20 11.60 3.43
C TYR A 126 -1.61 12.68 4.43
N ARG A 127 -0.83 12.91 5.49
CA ARG A 127 -1.06 13.99 6.47
C ARG A 127 -1.07 15.38 5.84
N HIS A 128 -0.37 15.54 4.72
CA HIS A 128 -0.15 16.83 4.09
C HIS A 128 -1.19 17.16 3.00
N GLN A 129 -2.18 16.29 2.81
CA GLN A 129 -3.24 16.52 1.85
C GLN A 129 -4.32 17.46 2.43
N PRO A 130 -4.99 18.28 1.59
CA PRO A 130 -5.98 19.25 2.06
C PRO A 130 -7.12 18.63 2.89
N ALA A 131 -7.62 17.45 2.50
CA ALA A 131 -8.77 16.83 3.16
C ALA A 131 -8.45 16.33 4.59
N PRO A 132 -7.39 15.54 4.85
CA PRO A 132 -6.95 15.22 6.21
C PRO A 132 -6.66 16.46 7.08
N ILE A 133 -6.00 17.48 6.54
CA ILE A 133 -5.73 18.73 7.26
C ILE A 133 -7.03 19.41 7.69
N ALA A 134 -8.00 19.54 6.77
CA ALA A 134 -9.29 20.13 7.07
C ALA A 134 -10.07 19.31 8.10
N ALA A 135 -10.08 17.98 7.98
CA ALA A 135 -10.73 17.09 8.94
C ALA A 135 -10.12 17.20 10.34
N ALA A 136 -8.78 17.20 10.46
CA ALA A 136 -8.09 17.37 11.73
C ALA A 136 -8.42 18.71 12.39
N LYS A 137 -8.41 19.82 11.62
CA LYS A 137 -8.81 21.15 12.12
C LYS A 137 -10.27 21.17 12.58
N LEU A 138 -11.15 20.49 11.85
CA LEU A 138 -12.58 20.43 12.17
C LEU A 138 -12.85 19.70 13.48
N VAL A 139 -12.22 18.54 13.66
CA VAL A 139 -12.30 17.76 14.91
C VAL A 139 -11.68 18.54 16.06
N ALA A 140 -10.48 19.09 15.88
CA ALA A 140 -9.79 19.88 16.89
C ALA A 140 -10.55 21.14 17.32
N SER A 141 -11.37 21.73 16.43
CA SER A 141 -12.18 22.91 16.76
C SER A 141 -13.26 22.66 17.81
N GLY A 142 -13.60 21.39 18.09
CA GLY A 142 -14.65 21.03 19.04
C GLY A 142 -16.07 21.38 18.60
N LYS A 143 -16.27 21.99 17.42
CA LYS A 143 -17.60 22.41 16.92
C LYS A 143 -18.56 21.24 16.72
N PHE A 144 -18.04 20.04 16.45
CA PHE A 144 -18.83 18.82 16.37
C PHE A 144 -19.09 18.18 17.74
N GLY A 145 -18.56 18.70 18.84
CA GLY A 145 -18.54 17.99 20.12
C GLY A 145 -17.74 16.69 20.05
N PRO A 146 -17.82 15.83 21.09
CA PRO A 146 -17.07 14.60 21.13
C PRO A 146 -17.56 13.60 20.06
N LEU A 147 -16.61 12.91 19.43
CA LEU A 147 -16.91 11.82 18.50
C LEU A 147 -17.17 10.53 19.29
N SER A 148 -18.23 9.82 18.94
CA SER A 148 -18.56 8.53 19.51
C SER A 148 -17.97 7.39 18.69
N MET A 149 -18.14 7.43 17.36
CA MET A 149 -17.69 6.36 16.48
C MET A 149 -17.19 6.89 15.14
N VAL A 150 -16.16 6.26 14.60
CA VAL A 150 -15.67 6.50 13.23
C VAL A 150 -15.61 5.18 12.48
N SER A 151 -16.09 5.18 11.24
CA SER A 151 -15.98 4.05 10.32
C SER A 151 -15.11 4.44 9.14
N ILE A 152 -14.16 3.56 8.80
CA ILE A 152 -13.18 3.79 7.74
C ILE A 152 -13.17 2.57 6.82
N ASP A 153 -13.39 2.83 5.54
CA ASP A 153 -13.35 1.79 4.50
C ASP A 153 -12.29 2.05 3.44
N PHE A 154 -11.41 1.07 3.24
CA PHE A 154 -10.50 1.03 2.10
C PHE A 154 -10.86 -0.12 1.15
N ARG A 155 -11.25 0.21 -0.08
CA ARG A 155 -11.72 -0.75 -1.09
C ARG A 155 -10.91 -0.53 -2.35
N ARG A 156 -10.02 -1.47 -2.67
CA ARG A 156 -9.31 -1.52 -3.95
C ARG A 156 -9.24 -2.93 -4.48
N HIS A 157 -9.05 -3.02 -5.79
CA HIS A 157 -8.69 -4.25 -6.48
C HIS A 157 -7.31 -4.05 -7.10
N GLY A 158 -6.28 -4.69 -6.55
CA GLY A 158 -4.89 -4.51 -6.95
C GLY A 158 -3.93 -4.76 -5.78
N PRO A 159 -2.62 -4.49 -5.93
CA PRO A 159 -1.92 -3.96 -7.10
C PRO A 159 -1.82 -4.96 -8.27
N SER A 160 -1.26 -4.51 -9.39
CA SER A 160 -1.06 -5.32 -10.60
C SER A 160 -0.37 -6.66 -10.32
N GLN A 161 -0.61 -7.63 -11.20
CA GLN A 161 0.04 -8.94 -11.10
C GLN A 161 1.56 -8.82 -11.02
N GLY A 162 2.17 -9.63 -10.16
CA GLY A 162 3.62 -9.65 -9.96
C GLY A 162 4.19 -8.44 -9.21
N TYR A 163 3.36 -7.56 -8.67
CA TYR A 163 3.84 -6.50 -7.80
C TYR A 163 4.28 -7.06 -6.44
N ARG A 164 5.28 -6.42 -5.81
CA ARG A 164 5.92 -6.89 -4.56
C ARG A 164 4.97 -7.18 -3.40
N TYR A 165 3.75 -6.66 -3.41
CA TYR A 165 2.75 -6.91 -2.36
C TYR A 165 2.21 -8.33 -2.35
N TRP A 166 2.32 -9.07 -3.46
CA TRP A 166 1.77 -10.42 -3.54
C TRP A 166 2.48 -11.40 -2.60
N ASP A 167 3.78 -11.19 -2.39
CA ASP A 167 4.63 -12.03 -1.54
C ASP A 167 5.01 -11.34 -0.21
N MET A 168 4.52 -10.13 0.03
CA MET A 168 4.80 -9.38 1.26
C MET A 168 3.91 -9.91 2.40
N PRO A 169 4.45 -10.17 3.60
CA PRO A 169 3.62 -10.50 4.77
C PRO A 169 2.64 -9.38 5.11
N ASP A 170 1.37 -9.73 5.29
CA ASP A 170 0.25 -8.82 5.57
C ASP A 170 0.30 -7.51 4.77
N PRO A 171 0.25 -7.58 3.42
CA PRO A 171 0.51 -6.44 2.54
C PRO A 171 -0.50 -5.30 2.76
N LEU A 172 -1.70 -5.66 3.21
CA LEU A 172 -2.69 -4.68 3.62
C LEU A 172 -2.23 -3.85 4.81
N LEU A 173 -1.79 -4.49 5.89
CA LEU A 173 -1.41 -3.79 7.10
C LEU A 173 -0.07 -3.08 6.94
N ALA A 174 0.91 -3.79 6.38
CA ALA A 174 2.30 -3.37 6.34
C ALA A 174 2.57 -2.23 5.35
N ASP A 175 1.82 -2.12 4.24
CA ASP A 175 2.10 -1.09 3.23
C ASP A 175 1.00 -0.03 3.08
N MET A 176 -0.27 -0.42 3.23
CA MET A 176 -1.40 0.51 3.07
C MET A 176 -1.98 1.02 4.37
N SER A 177 -2.29 0.13 5.30
CA SER A 177 -3.02 0.53 6.52
C SER A 177 -2.18 1.40 7.43
N ILE A 178 -0.86 1.40 7.28
CA ILE A 178 0.04 2.37 7.93
C ILE A 178 -0.39 3.82 7.66
N HIS A 179 -0.87 4.14 6.46
CA HIS A 179 -1.38 5.48 6.13
C HIS A 179 -2.67 5.77 6.90
N HIS A 180 -3.57 4.79 6.97
CA HIS A 180 -4.85 4.95 7.66
C HIS A 180 -4.68 5.04 9.17
N PHE A 181 -3.84 4.21 9.79
CA PHE A 181 -3.55 4.28 11.22
C PHE A 181 -2.89 5.60 11.60
N ASP A 182 -1.99 6.07 10.75
CA ASP A 182 -1.39 7.39 10.88
C ASP A 182 -2.42 8.51 10.80
N LEU A 183 -3.29 8.47 9.78
CA LEU A 183 -4.39 9.43 9.61
C LEU A 183 -5.40 9.39 10.75
N MET A 184 -5.72 8.22 11.32
CA MET A 184 -6.64 8.09 12.46
C MET A 184 -6.11 8.89 13.65
N ARG A 185 -4.83 8.71 13.98
CA ARG A 185 -4.18 9.45 15.07
C ARG A 185 -4.11 10.94 14.75
N TYR A 186 -3.76 11.30 13.52
CA TYR A 186 -3.65 12.70 13.09
C TYR A 186 -5.00 13.45 13.12
N VAL A 187 -6.06 12.87 12.55
CA VAL A 187 -7.37 13.51 12.44
C VAL A 187 -8.08 13.55 13.80
N LEU A 188 -7.99 12.49 14.59
CA LEU A 188 -8.60 12.46 15.93
C LEU A 188 -7.80 13.26 16.96
N GLY A 189 -6.52 13.52 16.69
CA GLY A 189 -5.59 14.10 17.66
C GLY A 189 -5.54 13.26 18.93
N ASP A 190 -5.51 11.94 18.78
CA ASP A 190 -5.67 10.97 19.86
C ASP A 190 -4.86 9.68 19.60
N GLU A 191 -4.63 8.92 20.65
CA GLU A 191 -3.83 7.69 20.63
C GLU A 191 -4.72 6.45 20.79
N ALA A 192 -4.34 5.38 20.10
CA ALA A 192 -4.98 4.08 20.26
C ALA A 192 -4.63 3.49 21.64
N LYS A 193 -5.65 3.06 22.39
CA LYS A 193 -5.51 2.43 23.70
C LYS A 193 -5.59 0.92 23.62
N ARG A 194 -6.52 0.39 22.83
CA ARG A 194 -6.69 -1.05 22.60
C ARG A 194 -7.22 -1.31 21.21
N LEU A 195 -6.86 -2.45 20.63
CA LEU A 195 -7.42 -2.90 19.36
C LEU A 195 -7.68 -4.39 19.34
N SER A 196 -8.55 -4.80 18.41
CA SER A 196 -8.71 -6.17 17.94
C SER A 196 -8.63 -6.16 16.43
N ALA A 197 -7.84 -7.07 15.86
CA ALA A 197 -7.60 -7.15 14.42
C ALA A 197 -7.81 -8.58 13.94
N ARG A 198 -8.36 -8.71 12.73
CA ARG A 198 -8.41 -9.97 11.99
C ARG A 198 -8.11 -9.70 10.53
N THR A 199 -7.08 -10.36 10.02
CA THR A 199 -6.73 -10.39 8.61
C THR A 199 -7.04 -11.77 8.02
N TRP A 200 -7.25 -11.83 6.71
CA TRP A 200 -7.39 -13.09 6.00
C TRP A 200 -7.13 -12.92 4.50
N ASN A 201 -6.81 -14.03 3.85
CA ASN A 201 -6.71 -14.13 2.40
C ASN A 201 -8.00 -14.74 1.81
N PRO A 202 -8.81 -14.00 1.03
CA PRO A 202 -10.06 -14.53 0.49
C PRO A 202 -9.80 -15.57 -0.63
N PRO A 203 -10.69 -16.57 -0.80
CA PRO A 203 -10.56 -17.55 -1.88
C PRO A 203 -10.47 -16.89 -3.27
N GLY A 204 -9.56 -17.41 -4.12
CA GLY A 204 -9.31 -16.87 -5.46
C GLY A 204 -8.43 -15.61 -5.48
N SER A 205 -7.96 -15.16 -4.32
CA SER A 205 -6.93 -14.14 -4.22
C SER A 205 -5.58 -14.68 -4.69
N PRO A 206 -4.82 -13.87 -5.44
CA PRO A 206 -3.52 -14.30 -5.91
C PRO A 206 -2.36 -13.92 -4.97
N PHE A 207 -2.66 -13.29 -3.84
CA PHE A 207 -1.68 -12.99 -2.79
C PHE A 207 -1.28 -14.25 -2.03
N GLN A 208 -0.05 -14.31 -1.55
CA GLN A 208 0.40 -15.35 -0.62
C GLN A 208 -0.08 -15.10 0.82
N PHE A 209 -0.18 -13.82 1.21
CA PHE A 209 -0.56 -13.37 2.55
C PHE A 209 -1.84 -12.54 2.55
N ASP A 210 -2.28 -12.08 3.72
CA ASP A 210 -3.61 -11.49 3.91
C ASP A 210 -3.76 -10.09 3.30
N PRO A 211 -4.49 -9.94 2.18
CA PRO A 211 -4.71 -8.66 1.52
C PRO A 211 -6.00 -7.98 2.02
N THR A 212 -6.69 -8.59 2.98
CA THR A 212 -7.97 -8.13 3.53
C THR A 212 -7.94 -8.20 5.06
N GLY A 213 -8.58 -7.24 5.71
CA GLY A 213 -8.64 -7.21 7.16
C GLY A 213 -9.67 -6.25 7.72
N VAL A 214 -10.01 -6.49 8.99
CA VAL A 214 -10.84 -5.63 9.82
C VAL A 214 -10.14 -5.35 11.13
N VAL A 215 -10.26 -4.12 11.62
CA VAL A 215 -9.68 -3.68 12.89
C VAL A 215 -10.71 -2.84 13.63
N THR A 216 -10.88 -3.12 14.92
CA THR A 216 -11.65 -2.26 15.83
C THR A 216 -10.68 -1.67 16.86
N ILE A 217 -10.74 -0.36 17.07
CA ILE A 217 -9.79 0.38 17.91
C ILE A 217 -10.56 1.25 18.90
N GLU A 218 -10.22 1.14 20.18
CA GLU A 218 -10.60 2.10 21.23
C GLU A 218 -9.49 3.15 21.34
N PHE A 219 -9.82 4.41 21.10
CA PHE A 219 -8.91 5.54 21.33
C PHE A 219 -9.03 6.07 22.76
N ALA A 220 -7.99 6.72 23.27
CA ALA A 220 -7.88 7.12 24.68
C ALA A 220 -8.97 8.11 25.12
N LYS A 221 -9.46 8.98 24.23
CA LYS A 221 -10.58 9.92 24.49
C LYS A 221 -11.97 9.26 24.31
N GLY A 222 -12.03 7.94 24.11
CA GLY A 222 -13.26 7.16 24.05
C GLY A 222 -13.89 7.03 22.66
N THR A 223 -13.28 7.57 21.61
CA THR A 223 -13.75 7.35 20.24
C THR A 223 -13.51 5.90 19.82
N MET A 224 -14.56 5.22 19.35
CA MET A 224 -14.46 3.89 18.76
C MET A 224 -14.23 3.97 17.26
N VAL A 225 -13.22 3.28 16.74
CA VAL A 225 -12.95 3.22 15.30
C VAL A 225 -13.16 1.82 14.77
N THR A 226 -13.89 1.69 13.67
CA THR A 226 -14.02 0.47 12.88
C THR A 226 -13.35 0.69 11.53
N TYR A 227 -12.36 -0.13 11.21
CA TYR A 227 -11.59 -0.05 9.98
C TYR A 227 -11.76 -1.36 9.20
N ARG A 228 -12.19 -1.26 7.95
CA ARG A 228 -12.32 -2.40 7.04
C ARG A 228 -11.53 -2.08 5.78
N ALA A 229 -10.68 -3.00 5.38
CA ALA A 229 -9.80 -2.73 4.27
C ALA A 229 -9.53 -3.97 3.44
N SER A 230 -9.48 -3.79 2.12
CA SER A 230 -9.23 -4.88 1.19
C SER A 230 -8.56 -4.39 -0.08
N TRP A 231 -7.52 -5.10 -0.47
CA TRP A 231 -6.90 -5.09 -1.80
C TRP A 231 -7.62 -5.99 -2.82
N MET A 232 -8.61 -6.76 -2.36
CA MET A 232 -9.39 -7.72 -3.14
C MET A 232 -10.87 -7.33 -3.18
N SER A 233 -11.19 -6.04 -3.09
CA SER A 233 -12.58 -5.58 -3.11
C SER A 233 -13.15 -5.56 -4.53
N SER A 234 -14.37 -6.06 -4.72
CA SER A 234 -15.16 -5.92 -5.95
C SER A 234 -16.13 -4.72 -5.91
N GLN A 235 -16.15 -3.99 -4.80
CA GLN A 235 -17.00 -2.81 -4.62
C GLN A 235 -16.40 -1.60 -5.35
N PRO A 236 -17.18 -0.51 -5.54
CA PRO A 236 -16.63 0.76 -6.01
C PRO A 236 -15.39 1.15 -5.21
N VAL A 237 -14.33 1.49 -5.95
CA VAL A 237 -13.04 1.86 -5.37
C VAL A 237 -13.22 3.08 -4.47
N THR A 238 -12.62 3.04 -3.29
CA THR A 238 -12.65 4.18 -2.37
C THR A 238 -12.06 5.42 -3.06
N PRO A 239 -12.77 6.57 -3.07
CA PRO A 239 -12.32 7.79 -3.71
C PRO A 239 -10.99 8.33 -3.18
N GLY A 240 -10.34 9.15 -4.00
CA GLY A 240 -9.12 9.87 -3.63
C GLY A 240 -7.84 9.01 -3.70
N PRO A 241 -6.71 9.54 -3.19
CA PRO A 241 -5.39 8.92 -3.30
C PRO A 241 -5.21 7.73 -2.34
N ALA A 242 -6.29 7.00 -2.03
CA ALA A 242 -6.34 5.88 -1.09
C ALA A 242 -6.39 6.26 0.41
N ASN A 243 -6.97 7.40 0.80
CA ASN A 243 -7.10 7.81 2.21
C ASN A 243 -8.16 7.03 3.03
N GLY A 244 -8.92 6.14 2.40
CA GLY A 244 -10.12 5.55 3.00
C GLY A 244 -11.36 6.44 2.86
N SER A 245 -12.53 5.84 3.00
CA SER A 245 -13.82 6.56 3.12
C SER A 245 -14.16 6.64 4.59
N TRP A 246 -14.38 7.86 5.11
CA TRP A 246 -14.56 8.12 6.53
C TRP A 246 -15.98 8.58 6.83
N THR A 247 -16.58 7.98 7.85
CA THR A 247 -17.85 8.42 8.42
C THR A 247 -17.65 8.60 9.92
N ALA A 248 -18.01 9.76 10.46
CA ALA A 248 -17.91 10.06 11.88
C ALA A 248 -19.30 10.30 12.47
N LEU A 249 -19.57 9.69 13.62
CA LEU A 249 -20.77 9.87 14.41
C LEU A 249 -20.43 10.65 15.68
N ARG A 250 -21.17 11.73 15.88
CA ARG A 250 -21.11 12.56 17.07
C ARG A 250 -21.76 11.84 18.26
N ALA A 251 -21.22 12.03 19.46
CA ALA A 251 -21.91 11.62 20.68
C ALA A 251 -23.23 12.43 20.86
N PRO A 252 -24.31 11.80 21.35
CA PRO A 252 -25.53 12.53 21.63
C PRO A 252 -25.25 13.69 22.60
N SER A 253 -25.91 14.83 22.37
CA SER A 253 -25.84 15.94 23.34
C SER A 253 -26.63 15.57 24.59
N PRO A 254 -26.17 15.94 25.80
CA PRO A 254 -26.99 15.86 26.98
C PRO A 254 -28.19 16.80 26.79
N GLY A 255 -29.35 16.22 26.52
CA GLY A 255 -30.61 16.88 26.24
C GLY A 255 -31.71 15.81 26.14
N PRO A 256 -32.99 16.17 26.27
CA PRO A 256 -34.07 15.21 26.13
C PRO A 256 -33.95 14.50 24.77
N PRO A 257 -34.24 13.18 24.69
CA PRO A 257 -34.09 12.43 23.46
C PRO A 257 -34.84 13.14 22.34
N ALA A 258 -34.14 13.47 21.25
CA ALA A 258 -34.79 13.96 20.05
C ALA A 258 -35.85 12.92 19.65
N SER A 259 -37.11 13.36 19.52
CA SER A 259 -38.19 12.48 19.07
C SER A 259 -37.85 11.95 17.68
N PHE A 260 -37.37 10.71 17.60
CA PHE A 260 -37.21 10.05 16.32
C PHE A 260 -38.58 9.98 15.64
N PRO A 261 -38.71 10.39 14.36
CA PRO A 261 -39.96 10.16 13.64
C PRO A 261 -40.21 8.65 13.67
N ARG A 262 -41.31 8.24 14.29
CA ARG A 262 -41.74 6.84 14.31
C ARG A 262 -41.68 6.34 12.87
N GLN A 263 -40.88 5.30 12.61
CA GLN A 263 -40.94 4.59 11.34
C GLN A 263 -42.41 4.28 11.07
N ALA A 264 -42.92 4.77 9.94
CA ALA A 264 -44.31 4.55 9.58
C ALA A 264 -44.55 3.04 9.56
N ARG A 265 -45.39 2.54 10.48
CA ARG A 265 -45.83 1.15 10.43
C ARG A 265 -46.44 0.93 9.05
N PRO A 266 -46.04 -0.11 8.30
CA PRO A 266 -46.68 -0.40 7.03
C PRO A 266 -48.17 -0.50 7.26
N ARG A 267 -48.95 0.31 6.53
CA ARG A 267 -50.42 0.25 6.58
C ARG A 267 -50.81 -1.19 6.26
N LYS A 268 -51.47 -1.88 7.19
CA LYS A 268 -52.11 -3.17 6.92
C LYS A 268 -53.03 -2.94 5.71
N ALA A 269 -52.71 -3.55 4.57
CA ALA A 269 -53.61 -3.57 3.43
C ALA A 269 -54.92 -4.20 3.90
N GLY A 270 -56.01 -3.42 3.83
CA GLY A 270 -57.34 -3.90 4.17
C GLY A 270 -57.66 -5.13 3.34
N ALA A 271 -58.12 -6.19 4.00
CA ALA A 271 -58.63 -7.37 3.34
C ALA A 271 -59.84 -6.97 2.48
N ALA A 272 -59.65 -6.83 1.18
CA ALA A 272 -60.74 -6.71 0.23
C ALA A 272 -61.41 -8.09 0.11
N SER A 273 -62.62 -8.22 0.67
CA SER A 273 -63.46 -9.40 0.50
C SER A 273 -63.88 -9.52 -0.96
N ALA A 274 -63.31 -10.48 -1.69
CA ALA A 274 -63.77 -10.83 -3.02
C ALA A 274 -65.08 -11.63 -2.90
N ARG A 275 -66.22 -10.97 -3.19
CA ARG A 275 -67.51 -11.65 -3.40
C ARG A 275 -67.40 -12.54 -4.64
N ARG A 276 -67.49 -13.86 -4.45
CA ARG A 276 -67.70 -14.84 -5.52
C ARG A 276 -69.04 -14.55 -6.21
N ARG A 277 -69.02 -14.29 -7.52
CA ARG A 277 -70.16 -14.57 -8.41
C ARG A 277 -69.74 -15.67 -9.37
N GLY A 278 -70.43 -16.80 -9.30
CA GLY A 278 -70.22 -17.93 -10.19
C GLY A 278 -70.72 -17.63 -11.59
N ARG A 279 -69.99 -18.12 -12.59
CA ARG A 279 -70.54 -18.47 -13.89
C ARG A 279 -69.74 -19.66 -14.46
N THR A 280 -70.49 -20.70 -14.75
CA THR A 280 -70.11 -21.99 -15.34
C THR A 280 -69.60 -21.82 -16.77
N GLY A 281 -68.52 -22.52 -17.14
CA GLY A 281 -68.04 -22.55 -18.52
C GLY A 281 -66.82 -23.43 -18.76
N ARG A 282 -67.07 -24.69 -19.12
CA ARG A 282 -66.27 -25.69 -19.86
C ARG A 282 -64.72 -25.64 -19.81
N ALA A 283 -64.18 -26.76 -19.35
CA ALA A 283 -62.78 -27.16 -19.47
C ALA A 283 -62.29 -27.28 -20.93
N ARG A 284 -61.12 -26.72 -21.20
CA ARG A 284 -60.19 -27.20 -22.24
C ARG A 284 -58.80 -27.31 -21.61
N ARG A 285 -58.27 -28.53 -21.57
CA ARG A 285 -56.88 -28.83 -21.21
C ARG A 285 -55.98 -28.41 -22.36
N ASN A 286 -54.88 -27.73 -22.07
CA ASN A 286 -53.70 -27.63 -22.94
C ASN A 286 -52.42 -27.72 -22.09
N PRO A 287 -51.31 -28.20 -22.66
CA PRO A 287 -50.25 -28.89 -21.92
C PRO A 287 -49.14 -27.96 -21.42
N ILE A 288 -48.40 -28.45 -20.42
CA ILE A 288 -47.23 -27.84 -19.78
C ILE A 288 -46.03 -27.85 -20.77
N PRO A 289 -45.34 -26.71 -21.02
CA PRO A 289 -44.05 -26.72 -21.70
C PRO A 289 -42.88 -26.84 -20.71
N GLY A 290 -41.94 -27.73 -21.02
CA GLY A 290 -40.69 -27.96 -20.28
C GLY A 290 -39.63 -26.86 -20.48
N PRO A 291 -38.46 -26.97 -19.82
CA PRO A 291 -37.53 -25.85 -19.65
C PRO A 291 -36.63 -25.66 -20.88
N HIS A 292 -36.67 -24.45 -21.47
CA HIS A 292 -35.75 -24.02 -22.51
C HIS A 292 -34.44 -23.47 -21.93
N ARG A 293 -33.33 -24.07 -22.37
CA ARG A 293 -31.96 -23.53 -22.23
C ARG A 293 -31.83 -22.26 -23.08
N HIS A 294 -31.39 -21.15 -22.48
CA HIS A 294 -30.95 -19.98 -23.23
C HIS A 294 -29.47 -19.71 -23.00
N ALA A 295 -28.73 -19.81 -24.11
CA ALA A 295 -27.36 -19.36 -24.28
C ALA A 295 -27.30 -17.83 -24.24
N VAL A 296 -26.33 -17.28 -23.50
CA VAL A 296 -26.07 -15.84 -23.44
C VAL A 296 -25.07 -15.49 -24.54
N HIS A 297 -25.55 -14.77 -25.55
CA HIS A 297 -24.71 -14.06 -26.52
C HIS A 297 -24.26 -12.72 -25.93
N HIS A 298 -22.95 -12.54 -25.75
CA HIS A 298 -22.35 -11.23 -25.53
C HIS A 298 -22.15 -10.50 -26.87
N ARG A 299 -22.64 -9.26 -26.96
CA ARG A 299 -22.19 -8.25 -27.93
C ARG A 299 -21.58 -7.06 -27.17
N PRO A 300 -20.39 -6.57 -27.57
CA PRO A 300 -19.89 -5.27 -27.15
C PRO A 300 -20.08 -4.21 -28.26
N CYS A 301 -20.43 -2.99 -27.86
CA CYS A 301 -20.23 -1.73 -28.59
C CYS A 301 -19.64 -0.76 -27.54
N TYR A 302 -18.50 -0.08 -27.74
CA TYR A 302 -18.26 0.94 -28.75
C TYR A 302 -16.75 1.17 -29.00
N ARG A 303 -16.47 1.64 -30.22
CA ARG A 303 -15.17 2.02 -30.82
C ARG A 303 -14.43 3.15 -30.08
N ASN A 304 -13.09 3.13 -30.13
CA ASN A 304 -12.37 4.28 -30.70
C ASN A 304 -11.06 3.88 -31.43
N ARG A 305 -10.76 4.63 -32.49
CA ARG A 305 -9.82 4.35 -33.59
C ARG A 305 -8.33 4.51 -33.22
N ARG A 306 -7.45 3.69 -33.82
CA ARG A 306 -6.32 4.11 -34.73
C ARG A 306 -5.44 2.93 -35.21
N ASN A 307 -5.37 2.82 -36.53
CA ASN A 307 -4.38 2.28 -37.50
C ASN A 307 -3.55 0.99 -37.31
N PRO A 308 -3.30 0.21 -38.39
CA PRO A 308 -2.65 -1.10 -38.34
C PRO A 308 -1.15 -1.05 -38.73
N GLY A 309 -0.33 -1.78 -37.98
CA GLY A 309 1.04 -2.18 -38.35
C GLY A 309 1.11 -3.70 -38.40
N ARG A 310 1.44 -4.24 -39.58
CA ARG A 310 1.52 -5.67 -39.90
C ARG A 310 2.47 -6.44 -38.99
N LEU A 311 2.06 -7.63 -38.54
CA LEU A 311 2.99 -8.73 -38.21
C LEU A 311 2.44 -10.04 -38.79
N GLN A 312 3.08 -10.50 -39.87
CA GLN A 312 2.89 -11.83 -40.41
C GLN A 312 3.66 -12.85 -39.57
N LEU A 313 2.96 -13.87 -39.11
CA LEU A 313 3.51 -15.12 -38.61
C LEU A 313 4.20 -15.89 -39.74
N ARG A 314 5.47 -16.26 -39.54
CA ARG A 314 6.07 -17.43 -40.20
C ARG A 314 6.56 -18.41 -39.15
N ARG A 315 5.88 -19.56 -39.10
CA ARG A 315 6.38 -20.80 -38.49
C ARG A 315 7.58 -21.30 -39.30
N ARG A 316 8.67 -21.66 -38.62
CA ARG A 316 9.55 -22.77 -39.05
C ARG A 316 10.00 -23.58 -37.84
N GLN A 317 9.77 -24.88 -37.96
CA GLN A 317 10.34 -25.93 -37.11
C GLN A 317 11.84 -26.08 -37.42
N SER A 318 12.65 -26.37 -36.41
CA SER A 318 13.79 -27.27 -36.58
C SER A 318 14.23 -27.88 -35.24
N ARG A 319 14.57 -29.15 -35.35
CA ARG A 319 14.88 -30.21 -34.38
C ARG A 319 16.21 -30.04 -33.61
N LEU A 320 16.23 -30.70 -32.44
CA LEU A 320 17.34 -31.45 -31.78
C LEU A 320 18.57 -30.69 -31.23
N ALA A 321 18.74 -30.73 -29.90
CA ALA A 321 19.94 -31.20 -29.20
C ALA A 321 19.69 -31.28 -27.66
N GLY A 322 20.22 -32.33 -27.02
CA GLY A 322 20.02 -32.68 -25.60
C GLY A 322 20.79 -31.83 -24.57
N PRO A 323 20.83 -32.26 -23.30
CA PRO A 323 20.88 -31.38 -22.13
C PRO A 323 22.31 -30.92 -21.80
N ARG A 324 22.47 -29.65 -21.43
CA ARG A 324 23.69 -29.16 -20.77
C ARG A 324 23.40 -28.77 -19.33
N ALA A 325 24.29 -29.29 -18.48
CA ALA A 325 24.29 -29.27 -17.04
C ALA A 325 24.35 -27.84 -16.45
N GLY A 326 23.83 -27.75 -15.21
CA GLY A 326 23.74 -26.53 -14.43
C GLY A 326 25.07 -25.85 -14.15
N ILE A 327 24.99 -24.52 -14.10
CA ILE A 327 26.02 -23.60 -13.65
C ILE A 327 25.63 -23.13 -12.25
N ASP A 328 26.57 -23.27 -11.32
CA ASP A 328 26.53 -22.82 -9.92
C ASP A 328 26.90 -21.31 -9.84
N PRO A 329 26.29 -20.46 -8.97
CA PRO A 329 26.36 -18.99 -9.09
C PRO A 329 27.69 -18.33 -8.69
N PHE A 330 28.77 -19.06 -8.44
CA PHE A 330 29.97 -18.50 -7.78
C PHE A 330 31.31 -18.76 -8.49
N GLY A 331 31.31 -18.87 -9.81
CA GLY A 331 32.46 -18.58 -10.70
C GLY A 331 33.89 -18.75 -10.15
N LEU A 332 34.27 -19.94 -9.67
CA LEU A 332 35.64 -20.26 -9.26
C LEU A 332 36.12 -21.59 -9.86
N PRO A 333 37.39 -21.68 -10.31
CA PRO A 333 37.90 -22.87 -11.01
C PRO A 333 38.17 -24.04 -10.05
N ARG A 334 37.60 -25.22 -10.35
CA ARG A 334 37.88 -26.47 -9.64
C ARG A 334 39.27 -27.01 -9.98
N ARG A 335 40.20 -27.00 -9.03
CA ARG A 335 41.41 -27.84 -9.07
C ARG A 335 41.06 -29.28 -8.65
N ARG A 336 41.42 -30.25 -9.49
CA ARG A 336 41.41 -31.69 -9.18
C ARG A 336 42.73 -32.12 -8.54
N LEU A 337 42.69 -32.64 -7.33
CA LEU A 337 43.57 -33.67 -6.74
C LEU A 337 42.68 -34.35 -5.68
N GLY A 338 42.43 -35.65 -5.65
CA GLY A 338 43.36 -36.78 -5.64
C GLY A 338 43.06 -37.54 -4.34
N ARG A 339 42.58 -38.79 -4.47
CA ARG A 339 41.99 -39.62 -3.41
C ARG A 339 42.94 -39.93 -2.24
N GLY A 340 42.41 -39.96 -1.01
CA GLY A 340 43.04 -40.60 0.16
C GLY A 340 42.00 -41.00 1.20
N ARG A 341 41.94 -42.31 1.52
CA ARG A 341 41.00 -42.98 2.44
C ARG A 341 41.37 -42.77 3.93
N ARG A 342 40.44 -43.19 4.79
CA ARG A 342 40.46 -43.39 6.28
C ARG A 342 39.94 -42.14 7.02
N GLY A 343 38.88 -42.15 7.81
CA GLY A 343 38.27 -43.20 8.62
C GLY A 343 38.65 -42.97 10.08
N HIS A 344 37.81 -42.28 10.86
CA HIS A 344 37.64 -42.53 12.30
C HIS A 344 36.43 -41.78 12.87
N ARG A 345 35.55 -42.55 13.51
CA ARG A 345 34.61 -42.11 14.55
C ARG A 345 35.39 -41.52 15.72
N LEU A 346 34.83 -40.50 16.38
CA LEU A 346 34.92 -40.35 17.83
C LEU A 346 33.72 -39.54 18.35
N THR A 347 32.88 -40.26 19.09
CA THR A 347 31.92 -39.78 20.08
C THR A 347 32.64 -39.45 21.39
N HIS A 348 32.30 -38.35 22.06
CA HIS A 348 32.01 -38.26 23.52
C HIS A 348 31.74 -36.79 23.94
N ARG A 349 30.54 -36.54 24.49
CA ARG A 349 30.25 -36.06 25.86
C ARG A 349 31.02 -34.81 26.31
N THR A 350 30.32 -33.68 26.50
CA THR A 350 29.58 -33.32 27.72
C THR A 350 28.52 -32.27 27.39
#